data_AF-A0A8T5SY12-F1
#
_entry.id   AF-A0A8T5SY12-F1
#
_cell.length_a   1.000
_cell.length_b   1.000
_cell.length_c   1.000
_cell.angle_alpha   90.00
_cell.angle_beta   90.00
_cell.angle_gamma   90.00
#
_symmetry.space_group_name_H-M   'P 1'
#
loop_
_entity.id
_entity.type
_entity.pdbx_description
1 polymer ?
#
loop_
_entity_poly.entity_id
_entity_poly.type
_entity_poly.pdbx_seq_one_letter_code
_entity_poly.pdbx_strand_id
1 'polypeptide(L)'
;LVSFGLVFLVFFSRPEIFVASILAVSWGDAAGEVFGRPFGGKIINRKYRDKSFEGSIGVLVFTTLSVITSLAIFSPDTVILLVLPQIFIIAICSTTAEFLSIGWTDNFFIPMITSVAMWLFLFPGLVLFVV
;
A
#
# COMPACT_ATOMS: atom_id res chain seq x y z
N LEU A 1 -8.46 -8.55 -8.37
CA LEU A 1 -7.95 -9.64 -9.25
C LEU A 1 -7.25 -9.10 -10.48
N VAL A 2 -7.88 -8.24 -11.29
CA VAL A 2 -7.23 -7.62 -12.46
C VAL A 2 -5.96 -6.84 -12.06
N SER A 3 -6.04 -6.02 -11.00
CA SER A 3 -4.90 -5.29 -10.46
C SER A 3 -3.73 -6.21 -10.06
N PHE A 4 -4.00 -7.30 -9.35
CA PHE A 4 -2.96 -8.27 -8.98
C PHE A 4 -2.30 -8.91 -10.20
N GLY A 5 -3.09 -9.28 -11.22
CA GLY A 5 -2.55 -9.80 -12.48
C GLY A 5 -1.63 -8.80 -13.18
N LEU A 6 -2.05 -7.54 -13.26
CA LEU A 6 -1.23 -6.46 -13.85
C LEU A 6 0.06 -6.23 -13.06
N VAL A 7 -0.03 -6.07 -11.75
CA VAL A 7 1.14 -5.85 -10.90
C VAL A 7 2.10 -7.04 -10.97
N PHE A 8 1.58 -8.27 -10.96
CA PHE A 8 2.38 -9.48 -11.09
C PHE A 8 3.11 -9.53 -12.45
N LEU A 9 2.42 -9.23 -13.56
CA LEU A 9 3.03 -9.27 -14.89
C LEU A 9 4.08 -8.17 -15.09
N VAL A 10 3.81 -6.96 -14.60
CA VAL A 10 4.71 -5.81 -14.76
C VAL A 10 5.93 -5.90 -13.85
N PHE A 11 5.75 -6.38 -12.62
CA PHE A 11 6.81 -6.45 -11.60
C PHE A 11 7.25 -7.88 -11.31
N PHE A 12 7.10 -8.80 -12.27
CA PHE A 12 7.45 -10.21 -12.10
C PHE A 12 8.90 -10.41 -11.65
N SER A 13 9.81 -9.57 -12.13
CA SER A 13 11.25 -9.61 -11.78
C SER A 13 11.56 -9.21 -10.34
N ARG A 14 10.60 -8.65 -9.60
CA ARG A 14 10.78 -8.09 -8.25
C ARG A 14 9.64 -8.51 -7.32
N PRO A 15 9.73 -9.71 -6.70
CA PRO A 15 8.67 -10.22 -5.86
C PRO A 15 8.29 -9.31 -4.69
N GLU A 16 9.25 -8.55 -4.17
CA GLU A 16 9.04 -7.56 -3.12
C GLU A 16 7.97 -6.51 -3.48
N ILE A 17 7.83 -6.13 -4.76
CA ILE A 17 6.86 -5.11 -5.18
C ILE A 17 5.45 -5.71 -5.23
N PHE A 18 5.27 -6.86 -5.89
CA PHE A 18 3.93 -7.42 -6.04
C PHE A 18 3.41 -7.99 -4.71
N VAL A 19 4.26 -8.59 -3.86
CA VAL A 19 3.86 -9.09 -2.55
C VAL A 19 3.42 -7.94 -1.63
N ALA A 20 4.18 -6.85 -1.60
CA ALA A 20 3.81 -5.67 -0.83
C ALA A 20 2.46 -5.10 -1.28
N SER A 21 2.17 -5.09 -2.59
CA SER A 21 0.90 -4.61 -3.12
C SER A 21 -0.30 -5.45 -2.68
N ILE A 22 -0.14 -6.78 -2.60
CA ILE A 22 -1.18 -7.71 -2.15
C ILE A 22 -1.39 -7.56 -0.64
N LEU A 23 -0.30 -7.46 0.11
CA LEU A 23 -0.35 -7.24 1.56
C LEU A 23 -0.97 -5.89 1.89
N ALA A 24 -0.62 -4.83 1.17
CA ALA A 24 -1.16 -3.48 1.39
C ALA A 24 -2.68 -3.44 1.22
N VAL A 25 -3.23 -4.14 0.24
CA VAL A 25 -4.70 -4.27 0.09
C VAL A 25 -5.27 -5.08 1.23
N SER A 26 -4.77 -6.30 1.43
CA SER A 26 -5.39 -7.24 2.38
C SER A 26 -5.30 -6.77 3.83
N TRP A 27 -4.16 -6.20 4.23
CA TRP A 27 -3.95 -5.70 5.59
C TRP A 27 -4.44 -4.26 5.75
N GLY A 28 -4.22 -3.41 4.75
CA GLY A 28 -4.64 -2.02 4.79
C GLY A 28 -6.16 -1.88 4.81
N ASP A 29 -6.87 -2.58 3.92
CA ASP A 29 -8.34 -2.53 3.86
C ASP A 29 -8.98 -3.11 5.14
N ALA A 30 -8.47 -4.26 5.60
CA ALA A 30 -8.89 -4.85 6.86
C ALA A 30 -8.66 -3.91 8.06
N ALA A 31 -7.50 -3.23 8.11
CA ALA A 31 -7.22 -2.24 9.15
C ALA A 31 -8.18 -1.04 9.05
N GLY A 32 -8.44 -0.54 7.84
CA GLY A 32 -9.38 0.53 7.58
C GLY A 32 -10.76 0.24 8.17
N GLU A 33 -11.28 -0.98 7.98
CA GLU A 33 -12.55 -1.40 8.55
C GLU A 33 -12.48 -1.63 10.07
N VAL A 34 -11.44 -2.31 10.55
CA VAL A 34 -11.28 -2.67 11.98
C VAL A 34 -11.12 -1.44 12.86
N PHE A 35 -10.41 -0.40 12.39
CA PHE A 35 -10.29 0.85 13.13
C PHE A 35 -11.40 1.84 12.77
N GLY A 36 -11.87 1.84 11.52
CA GLY A 36 -12.89 2.76 11.03
C GLY A 36 -14.29 2.50 11.58
N ARG A 37 -14.73 1.25 11.72
CA ARG A 37 -16.09 0.95 12.23
C ARG A 37 -16.27 1.27 13.73
N PRO A 38 -15.39 0.82 14.65
CA PRO A 38 -15.58 1.05 16.09
C PRO A 38 -15.16 2.47 16.55
N PHE A 39 -14.15 3.07 15.92
CA PHE A 39 -13.57 4.36 16.31
C PHE A 39 -13.84 5.50 15.32
N GLY A 40 -14.32 5.21 14.11
CA GLY A 40 -14.43 6.21 13.06
C GLY A 40 -15.40 7.33 13.36
N GLY A 41 -14.87 8.56 13.41
CA GLY A 41 -15.63 9.77 13.74
C GLY A 41 -15.89 9.98 15.22
N LYS A 42 -15.34 9.14 16.11
CA LYS A 42 -15.43 9.37 17.57
C LYS A 42 -14.33 10.27 18.08
N ILE A 43 -13.14 10.25 17.46
CA ILE A 43 -11.99 11.05 17.90
C ILE A 43 -11.88 12.30 17.03
N ILE A 44 -12.00 12.14 15.71
CA ILE A 44 -11.96 13.25 14.75
C ILE A 44 -13.25 13.20 13.92
N ASN A 45 -14.10 14.22 14.07
CA ASN A 45 -15.39 14.31 13.38
C ASN A 45 -15.24 14.73 11.90
N ARG A 46 -14.24 14.17 11.20
CA ARG A 46 -14.02 14.31 9.76
C ARG A 46 -14.22 12.94 9.12
N LYS A 47 -15.39 12.73 8.53
CA LYS A 47 -15.69 11.61 7.64
C LYS A 47 -15.78 12.14 6.21
N TYR A 48 -15.25 11.38 5.26
CA TYR A 48 -15.40 11.65 3.84
C TYR A 48 -15.85 10.37 3.15
N ARG A 49 -17.03 10.39 2.52
CA ARG A 49 -17.61 9.23 1.81
C ARG A 49 -17.52 7.93 2.63
N ASP A 50 -18.00 8.00 3.87
CA ASP A 50 -18.02 6.89 4.85
C ASP A 50 -16.64 6.42 5.38
N LYS A 51 -15.54 7.02 4.91
CA LYS A 51 -14.19 6.77 5.44
C LYS A 51 -13.87 7.72 6.58
N SER A 52 -13.33 7.18 7.66
CA SER A 52 -12.92 7.93 8.84
C SER A 52 -11.41 8.18 8.85
N PHE A 53 -10.99 9.28 9.47
CA PHE A 53 -9.57 9.58 9.61
C PHE A 53 -8.83 8.50 10.43
N GLU A 54 -9.50 7.95 11.45
CA GLU A 54 -8.96 6.87 12.27
C GLU A 54 -8.71 5.58 11.45
N GLY A 55 -9.61 5.26 10.51
CA GLY A 55 -9.45 4.15 9.58
C GLY A 55 -8.23 4.36 8.67
N SER A 56 -8.06 5.57 8.13
CA SER A 56 -6.91 5.90 7.28
C SER A 56 -5.56 5.82 8.01
N ILE A 57 -5.50 6.14 9.31
CA ILE A 57 -4.30 5.89 10.13
C ILE A 57 -4.02 4.39 10.21
N GLY A 58 -5.06 3.57 10.40
CA GLY A 58 -4.94 2.11 10.35
C GLY A 58 -4.34 1.63 9.02
N VAL A 59 -4.89 2.11 7.91
CA VAL A 59 -4.40 1.77 6.55
C VAL A 59 -2.94 2.19 6.37
N LEU A 60 -2.55 3.37 6.86
CA LEU A 60 -1.17 3.87 6.78
C LEU A 60 -0.19 2.96 7.52
N VAL A 61 -0.51 2.60 8.77
CA VAL A 61 0.34 1.74 9.59
C VAL A 61 0.47 0.35 8.97
N PHE A 62 -0.65 -0.25 8.57
CA PHE A 62 -0.63 -1.60 8.02
C PHE A 62 0.00 -1.66 6.62
N THR A 63 -0.17 -0.62 5.79
CA THR A 63 0.57 -0.52 4.52
C THR A 63 2.07 -0.40 4.76
N THR A 64 2.48 0.40 5.75
CA THR A 64 3.90 0.51 6.14
C THR A 64 4.45 -0.87 6.54
N LEU A 65 3.71 -1.61 7.37
CA LEU A 65 4.06 -2.98 7.77
C LEU A 65 4.12 -3.92 6.56
N SER A 66 3.17 -3.84 5.62
CA SER A 66 3.16 -4.67 4.41
C SER A 66 4.42 -4.48 3.57
N VAL A 67 4.86 -3.23 3.36
CA VAL A 67 6.08 -2.93 2.61
C VAL A 67 7.33 -3.42 3.36
N ILE A 68 7.40 -3.19 4.68
CA ILE A 68 8.49 -3.67 5.53
C ILE A 68 8.59 -5.20 5.48
N THR A 69 7.47 -5.90 5.66
CA THR A 69 7.41 -7.36 5.62
C THR A 69 7.85 -7.89 4.26
N SER A 70 7.40 -7.27 3.17
CA SER A 70 7.79 -7.68 1.83
C SER A 70 9.29 -7.51 1.58
N LEU A 71 9.86 -6.35 1.93
CA LEU A 71 11.29 -6.09 1.80
C LEU A 71 12.13 -7.02 2.69
N ALA A 72 11.70 -7.27 3.93
CA ALA A 72 12.41 -8.15 4.86
C ALA A 72 12.50 -9.60 4.34
N ILE A 73 11.48 -10.07 3.64
CA ILE A 73 11.41 -11.45 3.13
C ILE A 73 12.14 -11.59 1.78
N PHE A 74 11.89 -10.66 0.86
CA PHE A 74 12.33 -10.79 -0.55
C PHE A 74 13.56 -9.95 -0.91
N SER A 75 13.97 -9.03 -0.05
CA SER A 75 15.14 -8.17 -0.26
C SER A 75 15.98 -8.06 1.02
N PRO A 76 16.50 -9.17 1.57
CA PRO A 76 17.18 -9.21 2.88
C PRO A 76 18.43 -8.32 2.96
N ASP A 77 19.05 -8.01 1.82
CA ASP A 77 20.20 -7.10 1.73
C ASP A 77 19.82 -5.62 1.93
N THR A 78 18.53 -5.29 1.88
CA THR A 78 18.03 -3.92 2.03
C THR A 78 18.00 -3.53 3.51
N VAL A 79 18.77 -2.51 3.87
CA VAL A 79 18.70 -1.92 5.22
C VAL A 79 17.42 -1.09 5.33
N ILE A 80 16.37 -1.68 5.89
CA ILE A 80 15.02 -1.08 6.02
C ILE A 80 15.07 0.33 6.64
N LEU A 81 15.95 0.53 7.62
CA LEU A 81 16.06 1.82 8.32
C LEU A 81 16.49 2.97 7.39
N LEU A 82 17.28 2.69 6.34
CA LEU A 82 17.73 3.69 5.37
C LEU A 82 16.62 4.06 4.37
N VAL A 83 15.70 3.14 4.10
CA VAL A 83 14.60 3.33 3.16
C VAL A 83 13.27 3.68 3.85
N LEU A 84 13.29 3.85 5.16
CA LEU A 84 12.10 4.13 5.97
C LEU A 84 11.34 5.40 5.51
N PRO A 85 12.00 6.52 5.14
CA PRO A 85 11.31 7.69 4.59
C PRO A 85 10.54 7.37 3.31
N GLN A 86 11.11 6.57 2.41
CA GLN A 86 10.50 6.14 1.15
C GLN A 86 9.30 5.23 1.43
N ILE A 87 9.44 4.28 2.36
CA ILE A 87 8.34 3.42 2.80
C ILE A 87 7.16 4.25 3.30
N PHE A 88 7.44 5.29 4.09
CA PHE A 88 6.38 6.16 4.62
C PHE A 88 5.67 6.94 3.50
N ILE A 89 6.41 7.43 2.50
CA ILE A 89 5.83 8.08 1.32
C ILE A 89 4.92 7.11 0.56
N ILE A 90 5.37 5.88 0.33
CA ILE A 90 4.58 4.82 -0.33
C ILE A 90 3.28 4.56 0.43
N ALA A 91 3.37 4.44 1.75
CA ALA A 91 2.20 4.24 2.61
C ALA A 91 1.22 5.43 2.51
N ILE A 92 1.71 6.67 2.54
CA ILE A 92 0.88 7.87 2.36
C ILE A 92 0.16 7.84 1.00
N CYS A 93 0.87 7.52 -0.09
CA CYS A 93 0.27 7.42 -1.43
C CYS A 93 -0.85 6.37 -1.46
N SER A 94 -0.61 5.20 -0.88
CA SER A 94 -1.58 4.11 -0.79
C SER A 94 -2.80 4.48 0.06
N THR A 95 -2.60 5.06 1.26
CA THR A 95 -3.68 5.55 2.12
C THR A 95 -4.47 6.67 1.46
N THR A 96 -3.82 7.52 0.67
CA THR A 96 -4.51 8.56 -0.11
C THR A 96 -5.36 7.93 -1.20
N ALA A 97 -4.85 6.91 -1.89
CA ALA A 97 -5.60 6.16 -2.90
C ALA A 97 -6.80 5.44 -2.29
N GLU A 98 -6.64 4.88 -1.08
CA GLU A 98 -7.71 4.29 -0.28
C GLU A 98 -8.73 5.37 0.11
N PHE A 99 -8.32 6.50 0.66
CA PHE A 99 -9.22 7.58 1.04
C PHE A 99 -10.04 8.17 -0.14
N LEU A 100 -9.44 8.19 -1.34
CA LEU A 100 -10.08 8.69 -2.57
C LEU A 100 -10.91 7.62 -3.31
N SER A 101 -10.69 6.33 -3.03
CA SER A 101 -11.42 5.26 -3.68
C SER A 101 -12.89 5.24 -3.27
N ILE A 102 -13.75 4.81 -4.21
CA ILE A 102 -15.20 4.75 -4.03
C ILE A 102 -15.66 3.31 -4.23
N GLY A 103 -16.38 2.76 -3.27
CA GLY A 103 -16.85 1.38 -3.32
C GLY A 103 -15.69 0.41 -3.57
N TRP A 104 -15.88 -0.56 -4.47
CA TRP A 104 -14.94 -1.65 -4.76
C TRP A 104 -13.67 -1.27 -5.54
N THR A 105 -13.42 0.03 -5.75
CA THR A 105 -12.27 0.49 -6.54
C THR A 105 -10.96 0.49 -5.76
N ASP A 106 -11.02 0.43 -4.42
CA ASP A 106 -9.89 0.23 -3.51
C ASP A 106 -9.01 -0.97 -3.90
N ASN A 107 -9.63 -2.11 -4.17
CA ASN A 107 -9.00 -3.37 -4.57
C ASN A 107 -8.24 -3.25 -5.90
N PHE A 108 -8.52 -2.21 -6.69
CA PHE A 108 -7.77 -1.88 -7.89
C PHE A 108 -6.70 -0.81 -7.67
N PHE A 109 -7.04 0.28 -6.97
CA PHE A 109 -6.15 1.41 -6.80
C PHE A 109 -5.04 1.17 -5.78
N ILE A 110 -5.33 0.57 -4.63
CA ILE A 110 -4.33 0.33 -3.57
C ILE A 110 -3.13 -0.50 -4.09
N PRO A 111 -3.31 -1.67 -4.74
CA PRO A 111 -2.18 -2.45 -5.21
C PRO A 111 -1.43 -1.77 -6.37
N MET A 112 -2.15 -1.08 -7.26
CA MET A 112 -1.53 -0.33 -8.36
C MET A 112 -0.68 0.84 -7.85
N ILE A 113 -1.21 1.66 -6.95
CA ILE A 113 -0.49 2.81 -6.39
C ILE A 113 0.68 2.33 -5.52
N THR A 114 0.49 1.30 -4.70
CA THR A 114 1.56 0.74 -3.87
C THR A 114 2.72 0.23 -4.73
N SER A 115 2.43 -0.55 -5.78
CA SER A 115 3.47 -1.11 -6.66
C SER A 115 4.21 -0.04 -7.47
N VAL A 116 3.48 0.92 -8.07
CA VAL A 116 4.09 2.03 -8.81
C VAL A 116 4.91 2.93 -7.89
N ALA A 117 4.43 3.23 -6.68
CA ALA A 117 5.18 4.02 -5.72
C ALA A 117 6.46 3.29 -5.27
N MET A 118 6.39 1.98 -4.99
CA MET A 118 7.58 1.19 -4.68
C MET A 118 8.59 1.19 -5.80
N TRP A 119 8.14 1.00 -7.04
CA TRP A 119 9.01 1.08 -8.19
C TRP A 119 9.69 2.44 -8.30
N LEU A 120 8.93 3.54 -8.18
CA LEU A 120 9.46 4.89 -8.34
C LEU A 120 10.41 5.31 -7.22
N PHE A 121 10.14 4.94 -5.96
CA PHE A 121 10.91 5.41 -4.81
C PHE A 121 11.98 4.45 -4.31
N LEU A 122 11.80 3.13 -4.46
CA LEU A 122 12.76 2.12 -4.00
C LEU A 122 13.57 1.51 -5.13
N PHE A 123 13.00 1.41 -6.33
CA PHE A 123 13.65 0.74 -7.47
C PHE A 123 13.60 1.57 -8.77
N PRO A 124 13.97 2.86 -8.76
CA PRO A 124 13.77 3.75 -9.92
C PRO A 124 14.53 3.31 -11.18
N GLY A 125 15.62 2.53 -11.03
CA GLY A 125 16.40 2.00 -12.14
C GLY A 125 15.91 0.66 -12.70
N LEU A 126 14.82 0.10 -12.17
CA LEU A 126 14.30 -1.19 -12.63
C LEU A 126 13.64 -1.02 -14.01
N VAL A 127 14.25 -1.62 -15.03
CA VAL A 127 13.68 -1.73 -16.37
C VAL A 127 12.61 -2.82 -16.35
N LEU A 128 11.34 -2.43 -16.57
CA LEU A 128 10.18 -3.32 -16.46
C LEU A 128 9.99 -4.21 -17.70
N PHE A 129 10.39 -3.71 -18.86
CA PHE A 129 10.30 -4.43 -20.13
C PHE A 129 11.67 -4.41 -20.79
N VAL A 130 12.28 -5.59 -20.93
CA VAL A 130 13.47 -5.75 -21.78
C VAL A 130 12.96 -5.61 -23.22
N VAL A 131 13.23 -4.47 -23.85
CA VAL A 131 12.98 -4.24 -25.27
C VAL A 131 14.17 -4.76 -26.06
#